data_AF-A0AAE5G0A8-F1
#
_entry.id   AF-A0AAE5G0A8-F1
#
_cell.length_a   1.000
_cell.length_b   1.000
_cell.length_c   1.000
_cell.angle_alpha   90.00
_cell.angle_beta   90.00
_cell.angle_gamma   90.00
#
_symmetry.space_group_name_H-M   'P 1'
#
loop_
_entity.id
_entity.type
_entity.pdbx_description
1 polymer ?
#
loop_
_entity_poly.entity_id
_entity_poly.type
_entity_poly.pdbx_seq_one_letter_code
_entity_poly.pdbx_strand_id
1 'polypeptide(L)'
;MARQRPKWIYSAIALVAMVLTCIITLADGVNGEIAVFLYDNIANRIDSAIYALLGFYVCSAAYRSFKLKNLEAGILLVSAVLLMLAQAPIGDAMFPGISKLGEWILNVPNSAGMRGIRLGAGIGAYAASIRVILGLERSWTGSGS
;
A
#
# COMPACT_ATOMS: atom_id res chain seq x y z
N MET A 1 -3.35 -11.03 26.26
CA MET A 1 -4.12 -9.89 26.81
C MET A 1 -4.28 -8.83 25.73
N ALA A 2 -5.37 -8.84 24.97
CA ALA A 2 -5.68 -7.82 23.97
C ALA A 2 -7.11 -7.32 24.21
N ARG A 3 -7.24 -6.25 25.00
CA ARG A 3 -8.50 -5.55 25.23
C ARG A 3 -8.95 -4.90 23.93
N GLN A 4 -10.03 -5.37 23.31
CA GLN A 4 -10.71 -4.64 22.25
C GLN A 4 -11.42 -3.43 22.87
N ARG A 5 -10.97 -2.22 22.54
CA ARG A 5 -11.66 -0.97 22.90
C ARG A 5 -12.75 -0.67 21.85
N PRO A 6 -13.89 -0.08 22.26
CA PRO A 6 -14.95 0.32 21.33
C PRO A 6 -14.46 1.47 20.44
N LYS A 7 -14.16 1.18 19.17
CA LYS A 7 -13.62 2.18 18.20
C LYS A 7 -14.70 2.91 17.40
N TRP A 8 -15.99 2.77 17.74
CA TRP A 8 -17.10 3.35 16.97
C TRP A 8 -16.99 4.88 16.83
N ILE A 9 -16.45 5.56 17.85
CA ILE A 9 -16.16 6.99 17.80
C ILE A 9 -15.14 7.34 16.71
N TYR A 10 -14.07 6.55 16.54
CA TYR A 10 -13.09 6.81 15.48
C TYR A 10 -13.67 6.56 14.08
N SER A 11 -14.50 5.53 13.91
CA SER A 11 -15.23 5.30 12.66
C SER A 11 -16.24 6.41 12.35
N ALA A 12 -16.94 6.92 13.37
CA ALA A 12 -17.86 8.05 13.22
C ALA A 12 -17.12 9.33 12.83
N ILE A 13 -15.99 9.64 13.47
CA ILE A 13 -15.14 10.79 13.12
C ILE A 13 -14.64 10.66 11.67
N ALA A 14 -14.21 9.47 11.25
CA ALA A 14 -13.75 9.23 9.89
C ALA A 14 -14.86 9.44 8.85
N LEU A 15 -16.08 8.95 9.12
CA LEU A 15 -17.25 9.16 8.26
C LEU A 15 -17.62 10.65 8.17
N VAL A 16 -17.63 11.36 9.30
CA VAL A 16 -17.90 12.80 9.31
C VAL A 16 -16.83 13.57 8.53
N ALA A 17 -15.55 13.24 8.71
CA ALA A 17 -14.46 13.86 7.97
C ALA A 17 -14.59 13.63 6.45
N MET A 18 -14.97 12.42 6.03
CA MET A 18 -15.21 12.08 4.62
C MET A 18 -16.38 12.89 4.02
N VAL A 19 -17.48 13.03 4.76
CA VAL A 19 -18.64 13.82 4.30
C VAL A 19 -18.28 15.30 4.22
N LEU A 20 -17.54 15.82 5.21
CA LEU A 20 -17.10 17.22 5.23
C LEU A 20 -16.18 17.54 4.04
N THR A 21 -15.16 16.73 3.78
CA THR A 21 -14.24 16.97 2.64
C THR A 21 -14.98 16.90 1.31
N CYS A 22 -15.96 16.00 1.17
CA CYS A 22 -16.79 15.89 -0.02
C CYS A 22 -17.66 17.14 -0.23
N ILE A 23 -18.34 17.62 0.81
CA ILE A 23 -19.17 18.83 0.75
C ILE A 23 -18.32 20.07 0.43
N ILE A 24 -17.15 20.21 1.08
CA ILE A 24 -16.24 21.34 0.85
C ILE A 24 -15.74 21.33 -0.60
N THR A 25 -15.33 20.17 -1.12
CA THR A 25 -14.83 20.05 -2.51
C THR A 25 -15.93 20.28 -3.55
N LEU A 26 -17.18 19.91 -3.25
CA LEU A 26 -18.32 20.17 -4.13
C LEU A 26 -18.79 21.63 -4.11
N ALA A 27 -18.68 22.31 -2.96
CA ALA A 27 -19.12 23.68 -2.80
C ALA A 27 -18.10 24.71 -3.33
N ASP A 28 -16.81 24.50 -3.05
CA ASP A 28 -15.73 25.42 -3.45
C ASP A 28 -15.14 25.06 -4.83
N GLY A 29 -15.51 23.88 -5.36
CA GLY A 29 -14.95 23.30 -6.57
C GLY A 29 -13.58 22.64 -6.31
N VAL A 30 -13.13 21.83 -7.26
CA VAL A 30 -11.87 21.06 -7.14
C VAL A 30 -10.64 21.96 -6.98
N ASN A 31 -10.71 23.20 -7.48
CA ASN A 31 -9.65 24.21 -7.37
C ASN A 31 -9.99 25.33 -6.38
N GLY A 32 -10.99 25.14 -5.51
CA GLY A 32 -11.34 26.10 -4.47
C GLY A 32 -10.19 26.28 -3.47
N GLU A 33 -9.98 27.51 -3.00
CA GLU A 33 -8.87 27.85 -2.09
C GLU A 33 -8.92 27.03 -0.80
N ILE A 34 -10.13 26.76 -0.28
CA ILE A 34 -10.33 26.01 0.96
C ILE A 34 -10.11 24.51 0.71
N ALA A 35 -10.56 24.00 -0.45
CA ALA A 35 -10.40 22.60 -0.82
C ALA A 35 -8.91 22.23 -1.02
N VAL A 36 -8.17 23.06 -1.76
CA VAL A 36 -6.72 22.86 -1.99
C VAL A 36 -5.93 23.01 -0.70
N PHE A 37 -6.25 24.01 0.14
CA PHE A 37 -5.58 24.20 1.43
C PHE A 37 -5.74 22.97 2.33
N LEU A 38 -6.96 22.42 2.42
CA LEU A 38 -7.25 21.24 3.24
C LEU A 38 -6.53 19.99 2.71
N TYR A 39 -6.53 19.82 1.38
CA TYR A 39 -5.85 18.70 0.73
C TYR A 39 -4.34 18.73 0.93
N ASP A 40 -3.68 19.84 0.61
CA ASP A 40 -2.22 19.94 0.70
C ASP A 40 -1.70 19.95 2.14
N ASN A 41 -2.45 20.55 3.08
CA ASN A 41 -1.97 20.66 4.46
C ASN A 41 -2.36 19.48 5.35
N ILE A 42 -3.40 18.72 5.02
CA ILE A 42 -3.84 17.59 5.85
C ILE A 42 -3.64 16.28 5.11
N ALA A 43 -4.32 16.07 3.98
CA ALA A 43 -4.30 14.79 3.28
C ALA A 43 -2.88 14.44 2.81
N ASN A 44 -2.21 15.37 2.12
CA ASN A 44 -0.88 15.13 1.59
C ASN A 44 0.18 14.88 2.69
N ARG A 45 0.06 15.55 3.84
CA ARG A 45 0.97 15.31 4.99
C ARG A 45 0.76 13.94 5.63
N ILE A 46 -0.50 13.50 5.75
CA ILE A 46 -0.83 12.18 6.28
C ILE A 46 -0.33 11.10 5.32
N ASP A 47 -0.57 11.25 4.02
CA ASP A 47 -0.07 10.32 3.00
C ASP A 47 1.45 10.23 3.02
N SER A 48 2.14 11.37 3.08
CA SER A 48 3.60 11.41 3.21
C SER A 48 4.09 10.67 4.47
N ALA A 49 3.41 10.81 5.61
CA ALA A 49 3.74 10.08 6.83
C ALA A 49 3.51 8.57 6.68
N ILE A 50 2.42 8.15 6.02
CA ILE A 50 2.13 6.74 5.73
C ILE A 50 3.20 6.17 4.80
N TYR A 51 3.59 6.88 3.74
CA TYR A 51 4.65 6.45 2.84
C TYR A 51 6.01 6.39 3.52
N ALA A 52 6.34 7.34 4.39
CA ALA A 52 7.57 7.31 5.19
C ALA A 52 7.61 6.08 6.10
N LEU A 53 6.50 5.77 6.79
CA LEU A 53 6.38 4.56 7.62
C LEU A 53 6.47 3.29 6.78
N LEU A 54 5.76 3.22 5.65
CA LEU A 54 5.84 2.09 4.72
C LEU A 54 7.28 1.86 4.24
N GLY A 55 7.97 2.92 3.84
CA GLY A 55 9.38 2.86 3.45
C GLY A 55 10.24 2.26 4.57
N PHE A 56 10.09 2.76 5.80
CA PHE A 56 10.82 2.23 6.97
C PHE A 56 10.49 0.75 7.24
N TYR A 57 9.22 0.35 7.20
CA TYR A 57 8.81 -1.04 7.41
C TYR A 57 9.30 -1.97 6.32
N VAL A 58 9.23 -1.56 5.05
CA VAL A 58 9.75 -2.33 3.92
C VAL A 58 11.26 -2.49 4.06
N CYS A 59 12.00 -1.41 4.36
CA CYS A 59 13.43 -1.49 4.62
C CYS A 59 13.78 -2.42 5.80
N SER A 60 13.02 -2.37 6.90
CA SER A 60 13.22 -3.24 8.06
C SER A 60 12.93 -4.71 7.75
N ALA A 61 11.85 -5.00 7.02
CA ALA A 61 11.53 -6.34 6.56
C ALA A 61 12.56 -6.87 5.55
N ALA A 62 12.97 -6.02 4.60
CA ALA A 62 13.98 -6.30 3.60
C ALA A 62 15.34 -6.59 4.24
N TYR A 63 15.76 -5.81 5.24
CA TYR A 63 17.00 -6.08 5.98
C TYR A 63 16.99 -7.46 6.64
N ARG A 64 15.84 -7.89 7.18
CA ARG A 64 15.67 -9.23 7.73
C ARG A 64 15.65 -10.31 6.65
N SER A 65 15.07 -10.05 5.48
CA SER A 65 14.95 -11.03 4.38
C SER A 65 16.19 -11.12 3.49
N PHE A 66 16.98 -10.06 3.38
CA PHE A 66 18.22 -9.99 2.57
C PHE A 66 19.46 -10.53 3.29
N LYS A 67 19.29 -11.31 4.36
CA LYS A 67 20.42 -12.05 4.95
C LYS A 67 20.91 -13.06 3.90
N LEU A 68 21.94 -12.68 3.13
CA LEU A 68 22.56 -13.37 1.98
C LEU A 68 22.92 -14.83 2.28
N LYS A 69 21.93 -15.69 2.35
CA LYS A 69 22.11 -17.14 2.56
C LYS A 69 21.61 -17.96 1.37
N ASN A 70 20.74 -17.38 0.53
CA ASN A 70 20.07 -18.08 -0.56
C ASN A 70 20.33 -17.38 -1.90
N LEU A 71 20.49 -18.18 -2.96
CA LEU A 71 20.71 -17.73 -4.34
C LEU A 71 19.61 -16.75 -4.81
N GLU A 72 18.37 -17.00 -4.38
CA GLU A 72 17.19 -16.22 -4.71
C GLU A 72 17.29 -14.76 -4.21
N ALA A 73 17.80 -14.55 -3.00
CA ALA A 73 17.99 -13.21 -2.44
C ALA A 73 19.05 -12.42 -3.23
N GLY A 74 20.07 -13.12 -3.76
CA GLY A 74 21.08 -12.52 -4.65
C GLY A 74 20.50 -12.06 -5.98
N ILE A 75 19.66 -12.89 -6.62
CA ILE A 75 18.98 -12.54 -7.88
C ILE A 75 18.07 -11.33 -7.69
N LEU A 76 17.33 -11.28 -6.59
CA LEU A 76 16.48 -10.12 -6.26
C LEU A 76 17.29 -8.85 -6.02
N LEU A 77 18.45 -8.95 -5.35
CA LEU A 77 19.33 -7.81 -5.09
C LEU A 77 19.94 -7.27 -6.39
N VAL A 78 20.41 -8.13 -7.30
CA VAL A 78 20.89 -7.73 -8.63
C VAL A 78 19.78 -7.08 -9.43
N SER A 79 18.57 -7.65 -9.41
CA SER A 79 17.40 -7.10 -10.09
C SER A 79 17.03 -5.71 -9.56
N ALA A 80 17.12 -5.50 -8.24
CA ALA A 80 16.86 -4.20 -7.62
C ALA A 80 17.88 -3.14 -8.05
N VAL A 81 19.18 -3.48 -8.07
CA VAL A 81 20.24 -2.57 -8.54
C VAL A 81 20.04 -2.21 -10.02
N LEU A 82 19.71 -3.20 -10.87
CA LEU A 82 19.42 -2.96 -12.28
C LEU A 82 18.23 -2.03 -12.48
N LEU A 83 17.14 -2.22 -11.72
CA LEU A 83 15.97 -1.35 -11.79
C LEU A 83 16.26 0.07 -11.30
N MET A 84 17.05 0.22 -10.22
CA MET A 84 17.47 1.54 -9.75
C MET A 84 18.29 2.28 -10.81
N LEU A 85 19.19 1.58 -11.52
CA LEU A 85 19.97 2.16 -12.60
C LEU A 85 19.11 2.49 -13.83
N ALA A 86 18.13 1.65 -14.16
CA ALA A 86 17.23 1.86 -15.28
C ALA A 86 16.25 3.02 -15.09
N GLN A 87 15.85 3.34 -13.86
CA GLN A 87 15.01 4.51 -13.59
C GLN A 87 15.80 5.80 -13.38
N ALA A 88 17.10 5.73 -13.13
CA ALA A 88 17.92 6.92 -12.98
C ALA A 88 18.13 7.58 -14.35
N PRO A 89 17.91 8.90 -14.50
CA PRO A 89 18.10 9.61 -15.78
C PRO A 89 19.56 9.55 -16.30
N ILE A 90 20.52 9.17 -15.46
CA ILE A 90 21.94 8.95 -15.80
C ILE A 90 22.17 7.55 -16.41
N GLY A 91 21.25 6.61 -16.21
CA GLY A 91 21.38 5.22 -16.67
C GLY A 91 21.45 5.11 -18.20
N ASP A 92 20.59 5.84 -18.92
CA ASP A 92 20.60 5.87 -20.39
C ASP A 92 21.81 6.61 -20.97
N ALA A 93 22.37 7.57 -20.22
CA ALA A 93 23.56 8.31 -20.65
C ALA A 93 24.85 7.46 -20.56
N MET A 94 24.91 6.48 -19.65
CA MET A 94 26.07 5.60 -19.48
C MET A 94 25.98 4.30 -20.28
N PHE A 95 24.78 3.72 -20.43
CA PHE A 95 24.56 2.47 -21.16
C PHE A 95 23.25 2.53 -21.96
N PRO A 96 23.31 2.73 -23.29
CA PRO A 96 22.12 2.75 -24.12
C PRO A 96 21.41 1.38 -24.06
N GLY A 97 20.17 1.36 -23.58
CA GLY A 97 19.32 0.17 -23.54
C GLY A 97 19.08 -0.45 -22.15
N ILE A 98 19.69 0.09 -21.08
CA ILE A 98 19.35 -0.33 -19.70
C ILE A 98 17.90 0.02 -19.36
N SER A 99 17.39 1.16 -19.83
CA SER A 99 15.98 1.56 -19.62
C SER A 99 14.99 0.54 -20.21
N LYS A 100 15.30 -0.01 -21.40
CA LYS A 100 14.45 -1.02 -22.07
C LYS A 100 14.43 -2.35 -21.30
N LEU A 101 15.55 -2.75 -20.71
CA LEU A 101 15.60 -3.91 -19.82
C LEU A 101 14.80 -3.67 -18.53
N GLY A 102 14.91 -2.48 -17.94
CA GLY A 102 14.12 -2.10 -16.77
C GLY A 102 12.62 -2.12 -17.06
N GLU A 103 12.19 -1.55 -18.19
CA GLU A 103 10.81 -1.61 -18.65
C GLU A 103 10.33 -3.04 -18.87
N TRP A 104 11.14 -3.91 -19.46
CA TRP A 104 10.76 -5.32 -19.63
C TRP A 104 10.52 -6.02 -18.29
N ILE A 105 11.40 -5.80 -17.30
CA ILE A 105 11.25 -6.34 -15.94
C ILE A 105 9.97 -5.79 -15.27
N LEU A 106 9.69 -4.49 -15.43
CA LEU A 106 8.51 -3.86 -14.85
C LEU A 106 7.20 -4.31 -15.52
N ASN A 107 7.23 -4.54 -16.84
CA ASN A 107 6.04 -4.85 -17.64
C ASN A 107 5.72 -6.34 -17.71
N VAL A 108 6.71 -7.24 -17.61
CA VAL A 108 6.48 -8.69 -17.75
C VAL A 108 6.39 -9.36 -16.36
N PRO A 109 7.50 -9.58 -15.61
CA PRO A 109 7.42 -10.29 -14.34
C PRO A 109 6.74 -9.49 -13.23
N ASN A 110 6.98 -8.18 -13.11
CA ASN A 110 6.35 -7.36 -12.07
C ASN A 110 4.82 -7.23 -12.28
N SER A 111 4.35 -7.01 -13.51
CA SER A 111 2.91 -6.97 -13.79
C SER A 111 2.23 -8.33 -13.58
N ALA A 112 2.90 -9.44 -13.93
CA ALA A 112 2.42 -10.79 -13.69
C ALA A 112 2.30 -11.09 -12.19
N GLY A 113 3.32 -10.75 -11.41
CA GLY A 113 3.32 -10.90 -9.95
C GLY A 113 2.22 -10.09 -9.28
N MET A 114 2.06 -8.82 -9.68
CA MET A 114 1.01 -7.94 -9.15
C MET A 114 -0.40 -8.46 -9.46
N ARG A 115 -0.61 -9.02 -10.66
CA ARG A 115 -1.87 -9.69 -11.01
C ARG A 115 -2.11 -10.91 -10.11
N GLY A 116 -1.10 -11.73 -9.87
CA GLY A 116 -1.18 -12.89 -8.96
C GLY A 116 -1.53 -12.49 -7.52
N ILE A 117 -0.88 -11.46 -6.98
CA ILE A 117 -1.17 -10.94 -5.63
C ILE A 117 -2.61 -10.44 -5.54
N ARG A 118 -3.08 -9.67 -6.53
CA ARG A 118 -4.46 -9.14 -6.53
C ARG A 118 -5.50 -10.26 -6.60
N LEU A 119 -5.26 -11.27 -7.42
CA LEU A 119 -6.14 -12.45 -7.50
C LEU A 119 -6.14 -13.23 -6.18
N GLY A 120 -4.97 -13.50 -5.61
CA GLY A 120 -4.83 -14.20 -4.33
C GLY A 120 -5.49 -13.43 -3.17
N ALA A 121 -5.30 -12.11 -3.11
CA ALA A 121 -5.95 -11.25 -2.12
C ALA A 121 -7.47 -11.24 -2.30
N GLY A 122 -7.96 -11.16 -3.54
CA GLY A 122 -9.39 -11.23 -3.85
C GLY A 122 -10.01 -12.54 -3.38
N ILE A 123 -9.42 -13.68 -3.78
CA ILE A 123 -9.89 -15.01 -3.36
C ILE A 123 -9.83 -15.17 -1.84
N GLY A 124 -8.76 -14.70 -1.20
CA GLY A 124 -8.62 -14.72 0.26
C GLY A 124 -9.71 -13.91 0.97
N ALA A 125 -10.06 -12.73 0.44
CA ALA A 125 -11.13 -11.88 0.97
C ALA A 125 -12.52 -12.53 0.79
N TYR A 126 -12.78 -13.15 -0.36
CA TYR A 126 -14.02 -13.92 -0.57
C TYR A 126 -14.09 -15.13 0.37
N ALA A 127 -13.00 -15.88 0.53
CA ALA A 127 -12.95 -17.02 1.44
C ALA A 127 -13.12 -16.63 2.92
N ALA A 128 -12.62 -15.46 3.32
CA ALA A 128 -12.87 -14.91 4.65
C ALA A 128 -14.35 -14.52 4.81
N SER A 129 -14.93 -13.87 3.79
CA SER A 129 -16.34 -13.47 3.80
C SER A 129 -17.29 -14.66 3.88
N ILE A 130 -17.00 -15.75 3.15
CA ILE A 130 -17.76 -17.01 3.23
C ILE A 130 -17.66 -17.61 4.64
N ARG A 131 -16.49 -17.60 5.27
CA ARG A 131 -16.31 -18.10 6.64
C ARG A 131 -17.09 -17.29 7.67
N VAL A 132 -17.20 -15.97 7.48
CA VAL A 132 -18.04 -15.09 8.30
C VAL A 132 -19.53 -15.44 8.13
N ILE A 133 -20.00 -15.58 6.89
CA ILE A 133 -21.42 -15.89 6.59
C ILE A 133 -21.82 -17.26 7.14
N LEU A 134 -20.95 -18.26 7.00
CA LEU A 134 -21.19 -19.61 7.51
C LEU A 134 -21.05 -19.75 9.04
N GLY A 135 -20.72 -18.66 9.74
CA GLY A 135 -20.54 -18.67 11.21
C GLY A 135 -19.36 -19.52 11.68
N LEU A 136 -18.49 -19.95 10.75
CA LEU A 136 -17.25 -20.68 11.06
C LEU A 136 -16.24 -19.75 11.74
N GLU A 137 -16.25 -18.48 11.35
CA GLU A 137 -15.72 -17.41 12.19
C GLU A 137 -16.78 -17.02 13.21
N ARG A 138 -16.71 -17.64 14.39
CA ARG A 138 -17.39 -17.12 15.59
C ARG A 138 -16.75 -15.78 15.94
N SER A 139 -17.15 -14.73 15.25
CA SER A 139 -17.14 -13.40 15.86
C SER A 139 -17.98 -13.53 17.13
N TRP A 140 -17.34 -13.18 18.25
CA TRP A 140 -17.88 -13.23 19.59
C TRP A 140 -19.23 -12.49 19.66
N THR A 141 -20.33 -13.20 19.41
CA THR A 141 -21.68 -12.79 19.78
C THR A 141 -22.19 -13.84 20.74
N GLY A 142 -22.07 -13.55 22.04
CA GLY A 142 -22.72 -14.30 23.12
C GLY A 142 -21.79 -15.10 24.05
N SER A 143 -21.11 -14.41 24.97
CA SER A 143 -20.88 -14.94 26.33
C SER A 143 -20.47 -13.79 27.25
N GLY A 144 -21.35 -13.41 28.18
CA GLY A 144 -20.94 -12.59 29.33
C GLY A 144 -21.86 -11.47 29.84
N SER A 145 -23.18 -11.57 29.69
CA SER A 145 -24.16 -11.12 30.71
C SER A 145 -25.47 -11.87 30.50
#